data_AF-A0A4Q1BBD4-F1
#
_entry.id   AF-A0A4Q1BBD4-F1
#
_cell.length_a   1.000
_cell.length_b   1.000
_cell.length_c   1.000
_cell.angle_alpha   90.00
_cell.angle_beta   90.00
_cell.angle_gamma   90.00
#
_symmetry.space_group_name_H-M   'P 1'
#
loop_
_entity.id
_entity.type
_entity.pdbx_description
1 polymer ?
#
loop_
_entity_poly.entity_id
_entity_poly.type
_entity_poly.pdbx_seq_one_letter_code
_entity_poly.pdbx_strand_id
1 'polypeptide(L)'
;MTNNTEHATWTVSATSCITYTRDTVTFKAAWSLKPTGNTNVATEAPTDTQLEEVRGEIDLLHQSEVQNSAFYVEKKFIRSDNPEESKRLWEAQVSQDFLRSFAKTEIPGLTVVVVEEDQALLDLVAAEADAENNRYFEQTHSLK
;
A
#
# COMPACT_ATOMS: atom_id res chain seq x y z
N MET A 1 4.96 6.84 -42.44
CA MET A 1 4.59 7.42 -41.13
C MET A 1 4.29 6.26 -40.22
N THR A 2 5.23 5.86 -39.38
CA THR A 2 4.97 4.86 -38.33
C THR A 2 4.22 5.58 -37.21
N ASN A 3 2.99 5.16 -36.94
CA ASN A 3 2.28 5.60 -35.73
C ASN A 3 3.12 5.13 -34.54
N ASN A 4 3.69 6.07 -33.79
CA ASN A 4 4.24 5.77 -32.47
C ASN A 4 3.03 5.55 -31.56
N THR A 5 2.75 4.30 -31.23
CA THR A 5 1.80 3.97 -30.18
C THR A 5 2.51 4.14 -28.84
N GLU A 6 2.00 5.04 -28.01
CA GLU A 6 2.47 5.21 -26.63
C GLU A 6 1.84 4.15 -25.72
N HIS A 7 2.63 3.63 -24.78
CA HIS A 7 2.25 2.61 -23.80
C HIS A 7 2.51 3.13 -22.38
N ALA A 8 1.56 3.00 -21.46
CA ALA A 8 1.69 3.56 -20.11
C ALA A 8 2.67 2.77 -19.24
N THR A 9 3.54 3.47 -18.50
CA THR A 9 4.29 2.96 -17.35
C THR A 9 3.55 3.31 -16.07
N TRP A 10 3.74 2.50 -15.04
CA TRP A 10 2.93 2.53 -13.83
C TRP A 10 3.79 2.60 -12.57
N THR A 11 3.23 3.16 -11.51
CA THR A 11 3.80 3.09 -10.17
C THR A 11 2.80 2.42 -9.24
N VAL A 12 3.27 1.40 -8.52
CA VAL A 12 2.57 0.85 -7.36
C VAL A 12 3.18 1.45 -6.09
N SER A 13 2.33 1.96 -5.21
CA SER A 13 2.72 2.68 -4.00
C SER A 13 2.07 2.11 -2.76
N ALA A 14 2.79 2.15 -1.64
CA ALA A 14 2.25 1.86 -0.32
C ALA A 14 2.67 2.88 0.72
N THR A 15 1.81 3.09 1.70
CA THR A 15 2.12 3.85 2.92
C THR A 15 1.35 3.30 4.11
N SER A 16 1.83 3.63 5.30
CA SER A 16 1.21 3.28 6.57
C SER A 16 1.42 4.39 7.59
N CYS A 17 0.46 4.53 8.49
CA CYS A 17 0.53 5.42 9.63
C CYS A 17 -0.19 4.77 10.82
N ILE A 18 0.26 5.08 12.04
CA ILE A 18 -0.47 4.74 13.27
C ILE A 18 -0.66 6.02 14.07
N THR A 19 -1.83 6.17 14.69
CA THR A 19 -2.12 7.34 15.53
C THR A 19 -2.67 6.88 16.88
N TYR A 20 -2.28 7.61 17.92
CA TYR A 20 -2.72 7.37 19.27
C TYR A 20 -3.65 8.48 19.72
N THR A 21 -4.75 8.10 20.34
CA THR A 21 -5.56 8.96 21.22
C THR A 21 -5.66 8.27 22.57
N ARG A 22 -5.85 9.03 23.65
CA ARG A 22 -5.78 8.61 25.08
C ARG A 22 -5.92 7.11 25.39
N ASP A 23 -6.94 6.44 24.85
CA ASP A 23 -7.31 5.05 25.07
C ASP A 23 -7.51 4.23 23.78
N THR A 24 -7.09 4.76 22.63
CA THR A 24 -7.26 4.11 21.33
C THR A 24 -6.02 4.22 20.46
N VAL A 25 -5.84 3.22 19.61
CA VAL A 25 -4.88 3.25 18.52
C VAL A 25 -5.62 3.09 17.20
N THR A 26 -5.26 3.89 16.20
CA THR A 26 -5.80 3.79 14.85
C THR A 26 -4.68 3.45 13.89
N PHE A 27 -4.79 2.30 13.25
CA PHE A 27 -3.90 1.87 12.18
C PHE A 27 -4.46 2.33 10.85
N LYS A 28 -3.59 2.83 9.99
CA LYS A 28 -3.90 3.23 8.63
C LYS A 28 -2.87 2.66 7.67
N ALA A 29 -3.34 2.23 6.50
CA ALA A 29 -2.50 1.89 5.37
C ALA A 29 -3.22 2.23 4.08
N ALA A 30 -2.45 2.53 3.05
CA ALA A 30 -2.98 2.79 1.71
C ALA A 30 -2.07 2.17 0.66
N TRP A 31 -2.70 1.64 -0.37
CA TRP A 31 -2.04 1.12 -1.57
C TRP A 31 -2.67 1.73 -2.81
N SER A 32 -1.84 2.02 -3.82
CA SER A 32 -2.31 2.63 -5.06
C SER A 32 -1.50 2.14 -6.25
N LEU A 33 -2.17 1.95 -7.38
CA LEU A 33 -1.56 1.69 -8.69
C LEU A 33 -1.93 2.82 -9.65
N LYS A 34 -0.97 3.64 -10.10
CA LYS A 34 -1.28 4.77 -10.99
C LYS A 34 -0.38 4.78 -12.23
N PRO A 35 -0.90 5.19 -13.40
CA PRO A 35 -0.05 5.45 -14.55
C PRO A 35 0.81 6.69 -14.25
N THR A 36 2.11 6.61 -14.49
CA THR A 36 3.08 7.65 -14.12
C THR A 36 3.94 8.15 -15.27
N GLY A 37 3.86 7.50 -16.43
CA GLY A 37 4.59 7.89 -17.63
C GLY A 37 4.18 7.05 -18.82
N ASN A 38 4.88 7.24 -19.94
CA ASN A 38 4.67 6.50 -21.17
C ASN A 38 6.01 6.05 -21.78
N THR A 39 6.00 4.96 -22.53
CA THR A 39 7.09 4.48 -23.39
C THR A 39 6.58 4.23 -24.82
N ASN A 40 7.46 4.30 -25.82
CA ASN A 40 7.14 3.90 -27.20
C ASN A 40 7.51 2.43 -27.48
N VAL A 41 8.03 1.72 -26.49
CA VAL A 41 8.46 0.33 -26.61
C VAL A 41 7.46 -0.54 -25.84
N ALA A 42 6.63 -1.29 -26.57
CA ALA A 42 5.57 -2.10 -25.96
C ALA A 42 6.08 -3.09 -24.89
N THR A 43 7.30 -3.64 -25.05
CA THR A 43 7.90 -4.57 -24.09
C THR A 43 8.42 -3.91 -22.82
N GLU A 44 8.40 -2.58 -22.74
CA GLU A 44 8.77 -1.79 -21.56
C GLU A 44 7.55 -1.31 -20.76
N ALA A 45 6.34 -1.73 -21.15
CA ALA A 45 5.10 -1.41 -20.45
C ALA A 45 4.45 -2.68 -19.89
N PRO A 46 3.72 -2.58 -18.76
CA PRO A 46 2.93 -3.70 -18.25
C PRO A 46 1.82 -4.08 -19.24
N THR A 47 1.55 -5.37 -19.35
CA THR A 47 0.33 -5.87 -19.99
C THR A 47 -0.87 -5.74 -19.06
N ASP A 48 -2.09 -5.76 -19.59
CA ASP A 48 -3.32 -5.72 -18.78
C ASP A 48 -3.39 -6.87 -17.78
N THR A 49 -2.95 -8.08 -18.16
CA THR A 49 -2.86 -9.23 -17.26
C THR A 49 -1.90 -8.96 -16.09
N GLN A 50 -0.75 -8.35 -16.35
CA GLN A 50 0.19 -7.99 -15.28
C GLN A 50 -0.37 -6.90 -14.36
N LEU A 51 -1.12 -5.94 -14.89
CA LEU A 51 -1.80 -4.93 -14.07
C LEU A 51 -2.90 -5.56 -13.20
N GLU A 52 -3.62 -6.56 -13.73
CA GLU A 52 -4.61 -7.32 -12.97
C GLU A 52 -3.97 -8.12 -11.82
N GLU A 53 -2.82 -8.74 -12.07
CA GLU A 53 -2.04 -9.41 -11.03
C GLU A 53 -1.61 -8.43 -9.92
N VAL A 54 -1.15 -7.23 -10.28
CA VAL A 54 -0.78 -6.19 -9.29
C VAL A 54 -1.98 -5.75 -8.45
N ARG A 55 -3.17 -5.61 -9.06
CA ARG A 55 -4.41 -5.29 -8.33
C ARG A 55 -4.78 -6.40 -7.35
N GLY A 56 -4.67 -7.65 -7.79
CA GLY A 56 -4.89 -8.82 -6.94
C GLY A 56 -3.96 -8.85 -5.72
N GLU A 57 -2.68 -8.53 -5.90
CA GLU A 57 -1.72 -8.42 -4.79
C GLU A 57 -2.07 -7.27 -3.83
N ILE A 58 -2.48 -6.11 -4.34
CA ILE A 58 -2.98 -4.99 -3.52
C ILE A 58 -4.21 -5.42 -2.70
N ASP A 59 -5.14 -6.16 -3.29
CA ASP A 59 -6.31 -6.71 -2.62
C ASP A 59 -5.94 -7.65 -1.47
N LEU A 60 -4.95 -8.53 -1.68
CA LEU A 60 -4.46 -9.45 -0.66
C LEU A 60 -3.80 -8.71 0.50
N LEU A 61 -2.99 -7.69 0.23
CA LEU A 61 -2.36 -6.85 1.26
C LEU A 61 -3.42 -6.14 2.11
N HIS A 62 -4.41 -5.53 1.47
CA HIS A 62 -5.52 -4.87 2.18
C HIS A 62 -6.29 -5.85 3.08
N GLN A 63 -6.60 -7.06 2.59
CA GLN A 63 -7.26 -8.09 3.39
C GLN A 63 -6.39 -8.58 4.57
N SER A 64 -5.08 -8.66 4.37
CA SER A 64 -4.13 -9.05 5.41
C SER A 64 -4.12 -8.05 6.56
N GLU A 65 -4.18 -6.74 6.27
CA GLU A 65 -4.09 -5.72 7.34
C GLU A 65 -5.28 -5.70 8.29
N VAL A 66 -6.46 -6.13 7.83
CA VAL A 66 -7.62 -6.35 8.70
C VAL A 66 -7.31 -7.37 9.79
N GLN A 67 -6.61 -8.46 9.44
CA GLN A 67 -6.24 -9.51 10.39
C GLN A 67 -5.04 -9.10 11.25
N ASN A 68 -4.04 -8.49 10.63
CA ASN A 68 -2.81 -8.06 11.29
C ASN A 68 -3.10 -7.03 12.39
N SER A 69 -3.88 -5.98 12.11
CA SER A 69 -4.13 -4.91 13.08
C SER A 69 -4.76 -5.43 14.39
N ALA A 70 -5.71 -6.38 14.28
CA ALA A 70 -6.31 -7.03 15.44
C ALA A 70 -5.27 -7.88 16.20
N PHE A 71 -4.47 -8.68 15.49
CA PHE A 71 -3.42 -9.50 16.10
C PHE A 71 -2.39 -8.66 16.86
N TYR A 72 -1.95 -7.53 16.31
CA TYR A 72 -0.99 -6.61 16.91
C TYR A 72 -1.47 -6.06 18.27
N VAL A 73 -2.76 -5.77 18.38
CA VAL A 73 -3.38 -5.31 19.63
C VAL A 73 -3.58 -6.47 20.59
N GLU A 74 -4.16 -7.58 20.14
CA GLU A 74 -4.44 -8.76 20.98
C GLU A 74 -3.17 -9.36 21.61
N LYS A 75 -2.08 -9.39 20.87
CA LYS A 75 -0.78 -9.89 21.34
C LYS A 75 0.04 -8.85 22.09
N LYS A 76 -0.49 -7.63 22.27
CA LYS A 76 0.17 -6.51 22.98
C LYS A 76 1.52 -6.11 22.37
N PHE A 77 1.68 -6.28 21.06
CA PHE A 77 2.81 -5.72 20.33
C PHE A 77 2.69 -4.19 20.22
N ILE A 78 1.45 -3.71 20.22
CA ILE A 78 1.11 -2.28 20.18
C ILE A 78 0.69 -1.86 21.58
N ARG A 79 1.40 -0.88 22.13
CA ARG A 79 1.22 -0.44 23.51
C ARG A 79 1.19 1.07 23.61
N SER A 80 0.32 1.60 24.47
CA SER A 80 0.21 3.05 24.71
C SER A 80 1.43 3.63 25.42
N ASP A 81 2.17 2.80 26.17
CA ASP A 81 3.37 3.22 26.91
C ASP A 81 4.64 3.20 26.06
N ASN A 82 4.57 2.69 24.82
CA ASN A 82 5.65 2.80 23.83
C ASN A 82 5.10 3.00 22.40
N PRO A 83 4.58 4.21 22.10
CA PRO A 83 3.96 4.51 20.81
C PRO A 83 4.97 4.48 19.65
N GLU A 84 6.22 4.87 19.88
CA GLU A 84 7.27 4.89 18.85
C GLU A 84 7.67 3.48 18.40
N GLU A 85 7.83 2.54 19.35
CA GLU A 85 8.12 1.14 18.99
C GLU A 85 6.95 0.52 18.24
N SER A 86 5.74 0.80 18.70
CA SER A 86 4.53 0.30 18.07
C SER A 86 4.35 0.81 16.64
N LYS A 87 4.64 2.10 16.42
CA LYS A 87 4.72 2.72 15.10
C LYS A 87 5.71 2.04 14.20
N ARG A 88 6.95 1.88 14.67
CA ARG A 88 8.00 1.18 13.92
C ARG A 88 7.60 -0.25 13.55
N LEU A 89 6.92 -0.97 14.43
CA LEU A 89 6.46 -2.34 14.16
C LEU A 89 5.38 -2.38 13.06
N TRP A 90 4.40 -1.48 13.14
CA TRP A 90 3.35 -1.36 12.14
C TRP A 90 3.91 -0.99 10.76
N GLU A 91 4.72 0.07 10.70
CA GLU A 91 5.31 0.58 9.47
C GLU A 91 6.24 -0.44 8.81
N ALA A 92 7.08 -1.10 9.62
CA ALA A 92 7.94 -2.16 9.14
C ALA A 92 7.15 -3.36 8.60
N GLN A 93 6.04 -3.75 9.25
CA GLN A 93 5.21 -4.85 8.80
C GLN A 93 4.59 -4.55 7.43
N VAL A 94 3.88 -3.42 7.31
CA VAL A 94 3.21 -3.02 6.05
C VAL A 94 4.23 -2.91 4.92
N SER A 95 5.37 -2.27 5.19
CA SER A 95 6.44 -2.11 4.21
C SER A 95 7.04 -3.45 3.78
N GLN A 96 7.26 -4.38 4.73
CA GLN A 96 7.81 -5.70 4.41
C GLN A 96 6.83 -6.58 3.64
N ASP A 97 5.55 -6.58 4.01
CA ASP A 97 4.53 -7.34 3.29
C ASP A 97 4.36 -6.80 1.86
N PHE A 98 4.31 -5.48 1.69
CA PHE A 98 4.28 -4.83 0.39
C PHE A 98 5.51 -5.18 -0.46
N LEU A 99 6.70 -4.96 0.08
CA LEU A 99 7.94 -5.28 -0.63
C LEU A 99 8.03 -6.77 -0.94
N ARG A 100 7.53 -7.67 -0.07
CA ARG A 100 7.53 -9.11 -0.37
C ARG A 100 6.62 -9.46 -1.56
N SER A 101 5.45 -8.83 -1.67
CA SER A 101 4.54 -9.03 -2.80
C SER A 101 5.14 -8.54 -4.12
N PHE A 102 5.96 -7.48 -4.10
CA PHE A 102 6.47 -6.87 -5.34
C PHE A 102 7.98 -7.07 -5.60
N ALA A 103 8.76 -7.58 -4.64
CA ALA A 103 10.22 -7.76 -4.77
C ALA A 103 10.64 -8.85 -5.76
N LYS A 104 9.70 -9.71 -6.18
CA LYS A 104 9.95 -10.77 -7.16
C LYS A 104 9.35 -10.47 -8.53
N THR A 105 8.65 -9.35 -8.66
CA THR A 105 7.80 -9.08 -9.81
C THR A 105 8.57 -8.18 -10.78
N GLU A 106 9.26 -8.80 -11.74
CA GLU A 106 9.85 -8.07 -12.87
C GLU A 106 8.75 -7.74 -13.89
N ILE A 107 7.88 -6.78 -13.57
CA ILE A 107 6.93 -6.21 -14.53
C ILE A 107 7.60 -5.02 -15.24
N PRO A 108 7.80 -5.07 -16.56
CA PRO A 108 8.36 -3.95 -17.31
C PRO A 108 7.54 -2.67 -17.11
N GLY A 109 8.21 -1.56 -16.87
CA GLY A 109 7.53 -0.27 -16.71
C GLY A 109 6.72 -0.12 -15.42
N LEU A 110 6.81 -1.06 -14.47
CA LEU A 110 6.25 -0.91 -13.13
C LEU A 110 7.34 -0.42 -12.17
N THR A 111 7.07 0.69 -11.50
CA THR A 111 7.91 1.21 -10.40
C THR A 111 7.25 0.89 -9.07
N VAL A 112 8.04 0.40 -8.11
CA VAL A 112 7.57 0.08 -6.75
C VAL A 112 8.05 1.15 -5.78
N VAL A 113 7.14 1.76 -5.05
CA VAL A 113 7.43 2.85 -4.10
C VAL A 113 6.78 2.54 -2.75
N VAL A 114 7.52 2.68 -1.67
CA VAL A 114 6.96 2.65 -0.31
C VAL A 114 7.49 3.85 0.46
N VAL A 115 6.58 4.59 1.08
CA VAL A 115 6.91 5.77 1.90
C VAL A 115 6.12 5.68 3.19
N GLU A 116 6.82 5.58 4.31
CA GLU A 116 6.21 5.61 5.64
C GLU A 116 5.64 7.02 5.90
N GLU A 117 4.46 7.11 6.53
CA GLU A 117 3.79 8.37 6.87
C GLU A 117 3.52 9.35 5.71
N ASP A 118 3.25 8.83 4.51
CA ASP A 118 2.80 9.67 3.38
C ASP A 118 1.32 10.04 3.55
N GLN A 119 1.08 11.12 4.29
CA GLN A 119 -0.27 11.63 4.52
C GLN A 119 -0.99 12.02 3.23
N ALA A 120 -0.26 12.50 2.22
CA ALA A 120 -0.87 12.88 0.94
C ALA A 120 -1.41 11.65 0.20
N LEU A 121 -0.67 10.53 0.23
CA LEU A 121 -1.13 9.26 -0.32
C LEU A 121 -2.31 8.69 0.48
N LEU A 122 -2.26 8.74 1.81
CA LEU A 122 -3.37 8.31 2.67
C LEU A 122 -4.67 9.07 2.34
N ASP A 123 -4.60 10.40 2.27
CA ASP A 123 -5.77 11.24 2.00
C ASP A 123 -6.33 11.00 0.59
N LEU A 124 -5.45 10.89 -0.40
CA LEU A 124 -5.81 10.61 -1.79
C LEU A 124 -6.54 9.26 -1.92
N VAL A 125 -5.96 8.21 -1.34
CA VAL A 125 -6.51 6.85 -1.43
C VAL A 125 -7.78 6.70 -0.59
N ALA A 126 -7.89 7.38 0.55
CA ALA A 126 -9.12 7.43 1.33
C ALA A 126 -10.27 8.12 0.57
N ALA A 127 -9.98 9.23 -0.14
CA ALA A 127 -10.97 9.93 -0.95
C ALA A 127 -11.41 9.12 -2.19
N GLU A 128 -10.53 8.25 -2.69
CA GLU A 128 -10.72 7.39 -3.86
C GLU A 128 -10.80 5.90 -3.47
N ALA A 129 -11.36 5.57 -2.30
CA ALA A 129 -11.30 4.21 -1.77
C ALA A 129 -12.03 3.16 -2.63
N ASP A 130 -13.06 3.59 -3.37
CA ASP A 130 -13.81 2.75 -4.32
C ASP A 130 -13.17 2.70 -5.72
N ALA A 131 -12.07 3.44 -5.95
CA ALA A 131 -11.37 3.39 -7.23
C ALA A 131 -10.67 2.04 -7.38
N GLU A 132 -10.78 1.48 -8.59
CA GLU A 132 -10.29 0.14 -8.92
C GLU A 132 -8.85 -0.11 -8.47
N ASN A 133 -7.99 0.92 -8.59
CA ASN A 133 -6.56 0.84 -8.36
C ASN A 133 -6.12 1.13 -6.91
N ASN A 134 -7.04 1.45 -6.02
CA ASN A 134 -6.74 2.00 -4.70
C ASN A 134 -7.33 1.11 -3.61
N ARG A 135 -6.60 0.91 -2.51
CA ARG A 135 -7.15 0.29 -1.30
C ARG A 135 -6.75 1.10 -0.08
N TYR A 136 -7.75 1.46 0.71
CA TYR A 136 -7.59 2.18 1.96
C TYR A 136 -7.97 1.30 3.14
N PHE A 137 -7.09 1.20 4.11
CA PHE A 137 -7.32 0.52 5.37
C PHE A 137 -7.29 1.55 6.52
N GLU A 138 -8.33 1.57 7.34
CA GLU A 138 -8.34 2.28 8.62
C GLU A 138 -9.08 1.44 9.66
N GLN A 139 -8.44 1.19 10.80
CA GLN A 139 -9.08 0.49 11.91
C GLN A 139 -8.61 1.02 13.27
N THR A 140 -9.58 1.39 14.09
CA THR A 140 -9.35 1.84 15.48
C THR A 140 -9.63 0.72 16.47
N HIS A 141 -8.71 0.56 17.42
CA HIS A 141 -8.80 -0.41 18.52
C HIS A 141 -8.66 0.30 19.86
N SER A 142 -9.38 -0.17 20.88
CA SER A 142 -9.19 0.30 22.25
C SER A 142 -7.98 -0.35 22.90
N LEU A 143 -7.14 0.45 23.55
CA LEU A 143 -6.02 0.02 24.39
C LEU A 143 -6.54 -0.08 25.84
N LYS A 144 -7.14 -1.22 26.19
CA LYS A 144 -7.60 -1.50 27.56
C LYS A 144 -6.49 -1.98 28.47
#